data_AF-A0A5S4GSA6-F1
#
_entry.id   AF-A0A5S4GSA6-F1
#
_cell.length_a   1.000
_cell.length_b   1.000
_cell.length_c   1.000
_cell.angle_alpha   90.00
_cell.angle_beta   90.00
_cell.angle_gamma   90.00
#
_symmetry.space_group_name_H-M   'P 1'
#
loop_
_entity.id
_entity.type
_entity.pdbx_description
1 polymer ?
#
loop_
_entity_poly.entity_id
_entity_poly.type
_entity_poly.pdbx_seq_one_letter_code
_entity_poly.pdbx_strand_id
1 'polypeptide(L)'
;MKEILPVAGATKSSRCPKIRLTSDDGLLTATDQASGHSVRVRPDRLYHYSHDVDADQKRKSHAVQGVAALGADGLVLLDLPGDWHAPHLREFSQAAGIPLVDARDRPSAEVRAVLAGRAPGWQRLRGLPLPSQAKWRKPVAICAGVAGLGLMVYLGTLGMWGAWRGLSSLGRMLVDVLEAKWLMVAFSPALLVIRPVLARMHRRRTKRGTVLGPPGGPYLNQRSHNKLYITAGNTDIAKLRLGESPGQAFSLLLYRYEDLTGLFILDRFGKALHHLPGSWSAEDAHRFAERHGLVLAAHRVSREEYLDLTKATPEATP
;
A
#
# COMPACT_ATOMS: atom_id res chain seq x y z
N MET A 1 0.79 -14.11 -32.27
CA MET A 1 0.61 -13.40 -30.98
C MET A 1 1.72 -13.85 -30.05
N LYS A 2 2.65 -12.98 -29.65
CA LYS A 2 3.67 -13.33 -28.66
C LYS A 2 3.09 -13.10 -27.26
N GLU A 3 3.32 -14.07 -26.38
CA GLU A 3 2.87 -14.06 -25.00
C GLU A 3 4.08 -14.04 -24.07
N ILE A 4 3.99 -13.28 -22.97
CA ILE A 4 4.98 -13.32 -21.89
C ILE A 4 4.30 -13.31 -20.52
N LEU A 5 4.89 -14.05 -19.59
CA LEU A 5 4.46 -14.20 -18.20
C LEU A 5 5.60 -13.73 -17.26
N PRO A 6 5.27 -13.25 -16.05
CA PRO A 6 6.27 -12.97 -15.03
C PRO A 6 6.90 -14.27 -14.51
N VAL A 7 8.17 -14.18 -14.11
CA VAL A 7 8.97 -15.30 -13.57
C VAL A 7 8.76 -15.45 -12.07
N ALA A 8 8.66 -14.33 -11.36
CA ALA A 8 8.51 -14.30 -9.92
C ALA A 8 7.65 -13.13 -9.44
N GLY A 9 7.44 -13.09 -8.12
CA GLY A 9 6.78 -12.00 -7.42
C GLY A 9 7.52 -10.67 -7.55
N ALA A 10 6.82 -9.56 -7.26
CA ALA A 10 7.41 -8.22 -7.26
C ALA A 10 8.56 -8.07 -6.26
N THR A 11 8.56 -8.86 -5.18
CA THR A 11 9.65 -9.01 -4.21
C THR A 11 10.01 -10.49 -4.03
N LYS A 12 11.23 -10.78 -3.54
CA LYS A 12 11.76 -12.15 -3.35
C LYS A 12 10.83 -13.10 -2.58
N SER A 13 10.02 -12.58 -1.65
CA SER A 13 9.10 -13.36 -0.82
C SER A 13 7.64 -13.34 -1.29
N SER A 14 7.34 -12.60 -2.36
CA SER A 14 5.99 -12.48 -2.89
C SER A 14 5.67 -13.57 -3.91
N ARG A 15 4.38 -13.90 -4.04
CA ARG A 15 3.92 -14.90 -5.01
C ARG A 15 4.05 -14.36 -6.43
N CYS A 16 4.36 -15.25 -7.37
CA CYS A 16 4.34 -14.91 -8.79
C CYS A 16 2.93 -14.47 -9.22
N PRO A 17 2.78 -13.26 -9.81
CA PRO A 17 1.54 -12.78 -10.39
C PRO A 17 1.12 -13.67 -11.55
N LYS A 18 -0.17 -13.96 -11.69
CA LYS A 18 -0.71 -14.65 -12.86
C LYS A 18 -1.11 -13.63 -13.93
N ILE A 19 -0.16 -12.82 -14.38
CA ILE A 19 -0.40 -11.79 -15.40
C ILE A 19 0.12 -12.31 -16.74
N ARG A 20 -0.70 -12.18 -17.78
CA ARG A 20 -0.35 -12.48 -19.15
C ARG A 20 -0.28 -11.21 -19.98
N LEU A 21 0.84 -10.99 -20.65
CA LEU A 21 0.96 -9.92 -21.64
C LEU A 21 0.91 -10.46 -23.06
N THR A 22 0.13 -9.79 -23.89
CA THR A 22 0.03 -10.04 -25.33
C THR A 22 -0.05 -8.69 -26.05
N SER A 23 0.49 -8.61 -27.27
CA SER A 23 0.40 -7.40 -28.09
C SER A 23 -0.25 -7.68 -29.44
N ASP A 24 -0.97 -6.68 -29.96
CA ASP A 24 -1.51 -6.66 -31.31
C ASP A 24 -1.38 -5.22 -31.86
N ASP A 25 -0.54 -5.02 -32.88
CA ASP A 25 -0.35 -3.73 -33.56
C ASP A 25 -0.13 -2.52 -32.62
N GLY A 26 0.83 -2.65 -31.69
CA GLY A 26 1.13 -1.64 -30.67
C GLY A 26 0.10 -1.53 -29.53
N LEU A 27 -1.02 -2.24 -29.60
CA LEU A 27 -1.97 -2.38 -28.49
C LEU A 27 -1.48 -3.46 -27.52
N LEU A 28 -1.11 -3.05 -26.32
CA LEU A 28 -0.75 -3.95 -25.23
C LEU A 28 -2.02 -4.41 -24.51
N THR A 29 -2.20 -5.72 -24.41
CA THR A 29 -3.24 -6.34 -23.56
C THR A 29 -2.58 -7.06 -22.40
N ALA A 30 -2.96 -6.70 -21.18
CA ALA A 30 -2.58 -7.39 -19.97
C ALA A 30 -3.80 -8.10 -19.36
N THR A 31 -3.72 -9.40 -19.18
CA THR A 31 -4.78 -10.23 -18.58
C THR A 31 -4.31 -10.75 -17.23
N ASP A 32 -5.03 -10.40 -16.17
CA ASP A 32 -4.91 -11.05 -14.87
C ASP A 32 -5.67 -12.39 -14.91
N GLN A 33 -4.94 -13.48 -15.06
CA GLN A 33 -5.51 -14.83 -15.10
C GLN A 33 -6.08 -15.29 -13.74
N ALA A 34 -5.76 -14.61 -12.63
CA ALA A 34 -6.34 -14.93 -11.33
C ALA A 34 -7.77 -14.38 -11.19
N SER A 35 -8.05 -13.21 -11.78
CA SER A 35 -9.37 -12.56 -11.72
C SER A 35 -10.16 -12.65 -13.02
N GLY A 36 -9.52 -12.97 -14.14
CA GLY A 36 -10.10 -12.89 -15.49
C GLY A 36 -10.15 -11.47 -16.05
N HIS A 37 -9.77 -10.46 -15.26
CA HIS A 37 -9.80 -9.07 -15.70
C HIS A 37 -8.70 -8.79 -16.74
N SER A 38 -9.04 -8.07 -17.80
CA SER A 38 -8.10 -7.69 -18.87
C SER A 38 -8.15 -6.20 -19.13
N VAL A 39 -6.99 -5.63 -19.39
CA VAL A 39 -6.77 -4.20 -19.63
C VAL A 39 -6.05 -4.04 -20.95
N ARG A 40 -6.52 -3.10 -21.77
CA ARG A 40 -5.94 -2.80 -23.08
C ARG A 40 -5.47 -1.34 -23.09
N VAL A 41 -4.21 -1.13 -23.42
CA VAL A 41 -3.59 0.19 -23.47
C VAL A 41 -2.70 0.31 -24.70
N ARG A 42 -2.54 1.52 -25.23
CA ARG A 42 -1.54 1.83 -26.27
C ARG A 42 -0.40 2.63 -25.63
N PRO A 43 0.64 1.97 -25.10
CA PRO A 43 1.76 2.66 -24.51
C PRO A 43 2.70 3.21 -25.59
N ASP A 44 3.35 4.32 -25.26
CA ASP A 44 4.50 4.83 -26.01
C ASP A 44 5.75 3.99 -25.73
N ARG A 45 5.88 3.48 -24.50
CA ARG A 45 7.01 2.63 -24.10
C ARG A 45 6.67 1.72 -22.91
N LEU A 46 7.44 0.64 -22.79
CA LEU A 46 7.52 -0.19 -21.59
C LEU A 46 8.69 0.30 -20.72
N TYR A 47 8.46 0.37 -19.41
CA TYR A 47 9.42 0.81 -18.42
C TYR A 47 9.67 -0.33 -17.44
N HIS A 48 10.78 -1.04 -17.61
CA HIS A 48 11.19 -2.14 -16.75
C HIS A 48 11.95 -1.59 -15.55
N TYR A 49 11.38 -1.74 -14.36
CA TYR A 49 11.83 -1.00 -13.19
C TYR A 49 12.23 -1.92 -12.03
N SER A 50 13.10 -1.39 -11.17
CA SER A 50 13.41 -1.91 -9.85
C SER A 50 13.61 -0.71 -8.92
N HIS A 51 13.04 -0.72 -7.72
CA HIS A 51 13.31 0.31 -6.72
C HIS A 51 13.22 -0.26 -5.30
N ASP A 52 14.01 0.32 -4.40
CA ASP A 52 13.94 -0.03 -2.98
C ASP A 52 12.72 0.58 -2.30
N VAL A 53 12.09 -0.20 -1.43
CA VAL A 53 10.99 0.27 -0.56
C VAL A 53 11.51 0.97 0.69
N ASP A 54 12.70 0.61 1.15
CA ASP A 54 13.31 1.15 2.36
C ASP A 54 14.40 2.17 2.03
N ALA A 55 14.31 3.36 2.62
CA ALA A 55 15.38 4.37 2.54
C ALA A 55 16.50 4.15 3.58
N ASP A 56 16.29 3.25 4.56
CA ASP A 56 17.27 3.02 5.63
C ASP A 56 18.25 1.92 5.23
N GLN A 57 19.47 2.31 4.85
CA GLN A 57 20.57 1.44 4.38
C GLN A 57 20.96 0.33 5.37
N LYS A 58 20.51 0.40 6.63
CA LYS A 58 20.87 -0.57 7.69
C LYS A 58 20.10 -1.89 7.62
N ARG A 59 18.99 -1.96 6.89
CA ARG A 59 18.23 -3.21 6.67
C ARG A 59 18.40 -3.63 5.21
N LYS A 60 18.47 -4.95 4.96
CA LYS A 60 18.46 -5.48 3.58
C LYS A 60 17.25 -4.91 2.85
N SER A 61 17.47 -4.02 1.90
CA SER A 61 16.38 -3.38 1.16
C SER A 61 15.62 -4.45 0.39
N HIS A 62 14.30 -4.43 0.52
CA HIS A 62 13.45 -5.20 -0.37
C HIS A 62 13.20 -4.36 -1.61
N ALA A 63 13.83 -4.76 -2.72
CA ALA A 63 13.55 -4.17 -4.02
C ALA A 63 12.19 -4.68 -4.55
N VAL A 64 11.41 -3.75 -5.08
CA VAL A 64 10.17 -4.00 -5.82
C VAL A 64 10.46 -3.84 -7.31
N GLN A 65 10.07 -4.86 -8.07
CA GLN A 65 10.32 -4.95 -9.50
C GLN A 65 9.01 -5.07 -10.28
N GLY A 66 9.02 -4.64 -11.53
CA GLY A 66 7.84 -4.67 -12.38
C GLY A 66 8.08 -4.05 -13.75
N VAL A 67 7.02 -4.06 -14.54
CA VAL A 67 6.96 -3.36 -15.82
C VAL A 67 5.79 -2.40 -15.79
N ALA A 68 6.03 -1.14 -16.13
CA ALA A 68 4.98 -0.15 -16.35
C ALA A 68 4.84 0.15 -17.84
N ALA A 69 3.62 0.35 -18.30
CA ALA A 69 3.33 0.85 -19.64
C ALA A 69 3.10 2.37 -19.53
N LEU A 70 3.94 3.17 -20.18
CA LEU A 70 3.90 4.64 -20.11
C LEU A 70 3.27 5.22 -21.38
N GLY A 71 2.51 6.29 -21.24
CA GLY A 71 2.03 7.11 -22.34
C GLY A 71 3.10 8.04 -22.90
N ALA A 72 2.75 8.78 -23.96
CA ALA A 72 3.66 9.72 -24.63
C ALA A 72 4.13 10.89 -23.73
N ASP A 73 3.31 11.25 -22.74
CA ASP A 73 3.64 12.27 -21.74
C ASP A 73 4.48 11.74 -20.57
N GLY A 74 4.81 10.45 -20.58
CA GLY A 74 5.61 9.79 -19.55
C GLY A 74 4.79 9.33 -18.35
N LEU A 75 3.47 9.49 -18.36
CA LEU A 75 2.59 9.04 -17.29
C LEU A 75 2.28 7.54 -17.39
N VAL A 76 2.14 6.89 -16.24
CA VAL A 76 1.80 5.47 -16.14
C VAL A 76 0.35 5.25 -16.55
N LEU A 77 0.14 4.43 -17.59
CA LEU A 77 -1.16 3.90 -18.00
C LEU A 77 -1.48 2.59 -17.28
N LEU A 78 -0.47 1.74 -17.10
CA LEU A 78 -0.62 0.40 -16.55
C LEU A 78 0.62 0.01 -15.75
N ASP A 79 0.44 -0.42 -14.50
CA ASP A 79 1.52 -0.98 -13.66
C ASP A 79 1.34 -2.50 -13.45
N LEU A 80 2.39 -3.26 -13.76
CA LEU A 80 2.46 -4.71 -13.71
C LEU A 80 3.61 -5.16 -12.78
N PRO A 81 3.40 -5.11 -11.45
CA PRO A 81 4.37 -5.59 -10.49
C PRO A 81 4.67 -7.08 -10.70
N GLY A 82 5.93 -7.48 -10.61
CA GLY A 82 6.40 -8.83 -10.87
C GLY A 82 7.81 -8.82 -11.44
N ASP A 83 8.57 -9.91 -11.26
CA ASP A 83 9.84 -10.08 -11.95
C ASP A 83 9.58 -10.57 -13.39
N TRP A 84 10.14 -9.86 -14.37
CA TRP A 84 9.97 -10.15 -15.80
C TRP A 84 11.32 -10.53 -16.40
N HIS A 85 11.38 -11.67 -17.10
CA HIS A 85 12.64 -12.11 -17.69
C HIS A 85 13.11 -11.13 -18.77
N ALA A 86 14.20 -10.41 -18.51
CA ALA A 86 14.65 -9.31 -19.37
C ALA A 86 14.86 -9.68 -20.85
N PRO A 87 15.47 -10.83 -21.21
CA PRO A 87 15.57 -11.26 -22.61
C PRO A 87 14.20 -11.46 -23.26
N HIS A 88 13.28 -12.19 -22.61
CA HIS A 88 11.93 -12.39 -23.14
C HIS A 88 11.16 -11.07 -23.26
N LEU A 89 11.31 -10.17 -22.28
CA LEU A 89 10.65 -8.86 -22.32
C LEU A 89 11.18 -8.01 -23.48
N ARG A 90 12.49 -8.05 -23.75
CA ARG A 90 13.11 -7.38 -24.89
C ARG A 90 12.58 -7.94 -26.21
N GLU A 91 12.56 -9.25 -26.37
CA GLU A 91 12.02 -9.91 -27.57
C GLU A 91 10.53 -9.62 -27.77
N PHE A 92 9.76 -9.57 -26.68
CA PHE A 92 8.36 -9.17 -26.69
C PHE A 92 8.21 -7.73 -27.15
N SER A 93 8.98 -6.80 -26.56
CA SER A 93 8.92 -5.37 -26.88
C SER A 93 9.24 -5.06 -28.34
N GLN A 94 10.28 -5.71 -28.88
CA GLN A 94 10.69 -5.59 -30.28
C GLN A 94 9.60 -6.12 -31.22
N ALA A 95 9.03 -7.28 -30.91
CA ALA A 95 7.96 -7.86 -31.72
C ALA A 95 6.65 -7.06 -31.63
N ALA A 96 6.38 -6.44 -30.49
CA ALA A 96 5.21 -5.59 -30.27
C ALA A 96 5.33 -4.21 -30.90
N GLY A 97 6.53 -3.80 -31.34
CA GLY A 97 6.80 -2.44 -31.79
C GLY A 97 6.75 -1.39 -30.68
N ILE A 98 6.90 -1.80 -29.42
CA ILE A 98 6.82 -0.91 -28.25
C ILE A 98 8.22 -0.79 -27.65
N PRO A 99 8.88 0.39 -27.66
CA PRO A 99 10.19 0.59 -27.07
C PRO A 99 10.26 0.15 -25.60
N LEU A 100 11.36 -0.50 -25.22
CA LEU A 100 11.63 -0.90 -23.84
C LEU A 100 12.73 -0.03 -23.24
N VAL A 101 12.43 0.62 -22.11
CA VAL A 101 13.39 1.32 -21.27
C VAL A 101 13.73 0.42 -20.07
N ASP A 102 14.98 -0.01 -19.99
CA ASP A 102 15.49 -0.70 -18.79
C ASP A 102 15.94 0.36 -17.77
N ALA A 103 15.21 0.44 -16.66
CA ALA A 103 15.41 1.41 -15.60
C ALA A 103 15.76 0.76 -14.26
N ARG A 104 16.12 -0.52 -14.26
CA ARG A 104 16.46 -1.26 -13.04
C ARG A 104 17.70 -0.74 -12.32
N ASP A 105 18.63 -0.16 -13.08
CA ASP A 105 19.87 0.42 -12.54
C ASP A 105 19.75 1.92 -12.23
N ARG A 106 18.57 2.52 -12.45
CA ARG A 106 18.34 3.93 -12.14
C ARG A 106 18.18 4.14 -10.62
N PRO A 107 18.47 5.35 -10.10
CA PRO A 107 18.22 5.66 -8.70
C PRO A 107 16.76 5.36 -8.31
N SER A 108 16.57 4.65 -7.20
CA SER A 108 15.24 4.28 -6.69
C SER A 108 14.29 5.49 -6.57
N ALA A 109 14.79 6.67 -6.22
CA ALA A 109 13.99 7.90 -6.14
C ALA A 109 13.40 8.32 -7.50
N GLU A 110 14.20 8.28 -8.58
CA GLU A 110 13.74 8.60 -9.94
C GLU A 110 12.70 7.59 -10.43
N VAL A 111 12.94 6.29 -10.17
CA VAL A 111 11.99 5.24 -10.53
C VAL A 111 10.66 5.45 -9.81
N ARG A 112 10.69 5.75 -8.50
CA ARG A 112 9.48 6.03 -7.73
C ARG A 112 8.74 7.27 -8.24
N ALA A 113 9.47 8.33 -8.59
CA ALA A 113 8.88 9.56 -9.16
C ALA A 113 8.13 9.27 -10.47
N VAL A 114 8.76 8.52 -11.39
CA VAL A 114 8.11 8.08 -12.64
C VAL A 114 6.85 7.25 -12.36
N LEU A 115 6.93 6.27 -11.45
CA LEU A 115 5.81 5.39 -11.12
C LEU A 115 4.64 6.09 -10.42
N ALA A 116 4.90 7.24 -9.78
CA ALA A 116 3.87 8.02 -9.11
C ALA A 116 3.09 8.93 -10.08
N GLY A 117 3.72 9.33 -11.19
CA GLY A 117 3.05 10.03 -12.30
C GLY A 117 2.07 9.12 -13.03
N ARG A 118 0.77 9.32 -12.82
CA ARG A 118 -0.31 8.44 -13.33
C ARG A 118 -1.12 9.17 -14.37
N ALA A 119 -1.48 8.47 -15.44
CA ALA A 119 -2.43 9.00 -16.41
C ALA A 119 -3.87 8.81 -15.91
N PRO A 120 -4.82 9.63 -16.36
CA PRO A 120 -6.23 9.40 -16.11
C PRO A 120 -6.66 8.00 -16.54
N GLY A 121 -7.43 7.31 -15.72
CA GLY A 121 -7.83 5.92 -15.97
C GLY A 121 -6.72 4.88 -15.86
N TRP A 122 -5.54 5.23 -15.30
CA TRP A 122 -4.46 4.25 -15.06
C TRP A 122 -4.95 3.07 -14.22
N GLN A 123 -4.31 1.91 -14.41
CA GLN A 123 -4.66 0.71 -13.66
C GLN A 123 -3.42 -0.04 -13.18
N ARG A 124 -3.59 -0.82 -12.11
CA ARG A 124 -2.57 -1.71 -11.59
C ARG A 124 -3.10 -3.14 -11.52
N LEU A 125 -2.50 -4.05 -12.30
CA LEU A 125 -2.85 -5.46 -12.25
C LEU A 125 -1.89 -6.18 -11.33
N ARG A 126 -2.42 -6.74 -10.23
CA ARG A 126 -1.57 -7.45 -9.25
C ARG A 126 -1.36 -8.92 -9.62
N GLY A 127 -2.24 -9.53 -10.40
CA GLY A 127 -2.13 -10.95 -10.76
C GLY A 127 -2.27 -11.91 -9.57
N LEU A 128 -2.73 -11.44 -8.41
CA LEU A 128 -2.81 -12.23 -7.19
C LEU A 128 -4.28 -12.56 -6.91
N PRO A 129 -4.59 -13.82 -6.55
CA PRO A 129 -5.95 -14.18 -6.19
C PRO A 129 -6.39 -13.33 -5.00
N LEU A 130 -7.58 -12.74 -5.12
CA LEU A 130 -8.20 -12.04 -4.00
C LEU A 130 -8.23 -12.96 -2.78
N PRO A 131 -7.90 -12.47 -1.57
CA PRO A 131 -8.02 -13.26 -0.36
C PRO A 131 -9.48 -13.68 -0.22
N SER A 132 -9.79 -14.97 -0.43
CA SER A 132 -11.17 -15.42 -0.40
C SER A 132 -11.73 -15.30 1.01
N GLN A 133 -12.94 -14.73 1.13
CA GLN A 133 -13.66 -14.62 2.40
C GLN A 133 -13.88 -15.99 3.06
N ALA A 134 -13.93 -17.07 2.27
CA ALA A 134 -14.02 -18.43 2.75
C ALA A 134 -12.86 -18.83 3.70
N LYS A 135 -11.67 -18.26 3.53
CA LYS A 135 -10.53 -18.50 4.45
C LYS A 135 -10.72 -17.86 5.83
N TRP A 136 -11.56 -16.83 5.94
CA TRP A 136 -11.90 -16.17 7.20
C TRP A 136 -13.07 -16.83 7.94
N ARG A 137 -13.90 -17.63 7.25
CA ARG A 137 -15.03 -18.34 7.88
C ARG A 137 -14.58 -19.34 8.95
N LYS A 138 -13.51 -20.09 8.70
CA LYS A 138 -12.97 -21.07 9.66
C LYS A 138 -12.51 -20.43 10.98
N PRO A 139 -11.60 -19.44 10.99
CA PRO A 139 -11.20 -18.79 12.24
C PRO A 139 -12.34 -18.06 12.95
N VAL A 140 -13.27 -17.44 12.22
CA VAL A 140 -14.45 -16.80 12.82
C VAL A 140 -15.38 -17.83 13.47
N ALA A 141 -15.65 -18.95 12.81
CA ALA A 141 -16.46 -20.04 13.37
C ALA A 141 -15.80 -20.67 14.60
N ILE A 142 -14.48 -20.86 14.58
CA ILE A 142 -13.71 -21.34 15.73
C ILE A 142 -13.83 -20.35 16.90
N CYS A 143 -13.61 -19.05 16.67
CA CYS A 143 -13.77 -18.03 17.71
C CYS A 143 -15.19 -17.94 18.26
N ALA A 144 -16.21 -18.03 17.40
CA ALA A 144 -17.61 -18.05 17.82
C ALA A 144 -17.94 -19.30 18.66
N GLY A 145 -17.42 -20.46 18.28
CA GLY A 145 -17.56 -21.70 19.05
C GLY A 145 -16.90 -21.61 20.42
N VAL A 146 -15.70 -21.02 20.52
CA VAL A 146 -14.97 -20.82 21.78
C VAL A 146 -15.68 -19.82 22.68
N ALA A 147 -16.12 -18.69 22.13
CA ALA A 147 -16.88 -17.69 22.89
C ALA A 147 -18.22 -18.27 23.38
N GLY A 148 -18.90 -19.06 22.54
CA GLY A 148 -20.12 -19.78 22.91
C GLY A 148 -19.87 -20.79 24.02
N LEU A 149 -18.77 -21.55 23.96
CA LEU A 149 -18.37 -22.48 25.02
C LEU A 149 -18.05 -21.73 26.33
N GLY A 150 -17.28 -20.64 26.25
CA GLY A 150 -16.96 -19.81 27.41
C GLY A 150 -18.21 -19.19 28.05
N LEU A 151 -19.17 -18.75 27.23
CA LEU A 151 -20.45 -18.25 27.71
C LEU A 151 -21.30 -19.37 28.34
N MET A 152 -21.31 -20.57 27.75
CA MET A 152 -21.99 -21.75 28.30
C MET A 152 -21.37 -22.19 29.64
N VAL A 153 -20.03 -22.15 29.76
CA VAL A 153 -19.34 -22.41 31.03
C VAL A 153 -19.66 -21.31 32.04
N TYR A 154 -19.65 -20.04 31.65
CA TYR A 154 -19.98 -18.92 32.54
C TYR A 154 -21.43 -19.00 33.05
N LEU A 155 -22.40 -19.21 32.16
CA LEU A 155 -23.81 -19.42 32.50
C LEU A 155 -24.00 -20.71 33.30
N GLY A 156 -23.26 -21.77 32.98
CA GLY A 156 -23.19 -23.00 33.74
C GLY A 156 -22.62 -22.79 35.14
N THR A 157 -21.61 -21.93 35.32
CA THR A 157 -21.04 -21.57 36.63
C THR A 157 -21.96 -20.66 37.45
N LEU A 158 -22.72 -19.76 36.79
CA LEU A 158 -23.75 -18.94 37.40
C LEU A 158 -24.98 -19.76 37.82
N GLY A 159 -25.43 -20.68 36.95
CA GLY A 159 -26.45 -21.68 37.27
C GLY A 159 -25.95 -22.69 38.31
N MET A 160 -24.66 -23.01 38.30
CA MET A 160 -23.99 -23.79 39.32
C MET A 160 -23.83 -23.02 40.62
N TRP A 161 -24.07 -21.71 40.74
CA TRP A 161 -24.10 -21.11 42.09
C TRP A 161 -25.26 -21.68 42.93
N GLY A 162 -26.33 -22.16 42.28
CA GLY A 162 -27.38 -22.99 42.89
C GLY A 162 -26.95 -24.44 43.16
N ALA A 163 -26.01 -24.99 42.38
CA ALA A 163 -25.50 -26.37 42.52
C ALA A 163 -24.18 -26.49 43.30
N TRP A 164 -23.52 -25.36 43.62
CA TRP A 164 -22.19 -25.24 44.24
C TRP A 164 -22.21 -25.60 45.74
N ARG A 165 -23.38 -25.79 46.33
CA ARG A 165 -23.49 -26.50 47.62
C ARG A 165 -23.30 -28.02 47.50
N GLY A 166 -23.19 -28.59 46.30
CA GLY A 166 -23.23 -30.04 46.10
C GLY A 166 -21.93 -30.74 45.67
N LEU A 167 -20.91 -30.08 45.12
CA LEU A 167 -19.86 -30.81 44.38
C LEU A 167 -18.44 -30.26 44.57
N SER A 168 -17.87 -30.41 45.78
CA SER A 168 -16.47 -30.03 46.08
C SER A 168 -15.43 -31.14 45.80
N SER A 169 -15.68 -32.12 44.93
CA SER A 169 -14.75 -33.26 44.74
C SER A 169 -14.10 -33.40 43.36
N LEU A 170 -14.46 -32.60 42.35
CA LEU A 170 -13.99 -32.76 40.96
C LEU A 170 -12.98 -31.69 40.50
N GLY A 171 -12.29 -31.05 41.45
CA GLY A 171 -11.46 -29.86 41.20
C GLY A 171 -10.02 -30.07 40.75
N ARG A 172 -9.55 -31.30 40.50
CA ARG A 172 -8.12 -31.56 40.24
C ARG A 172 -7.74 -32.18 38.88
N MET A 173 -8.69 -32.58 38.04
CA MET A 173 -8.37 -33.19 36.74
C MET A 173 -8.44 -32.26 35.52
N LEU A 174 -9.03 -31.06 35.66
CA LEU A 174 -9.22 -30.14 34.54
C LEU A 174 -8.03 -29.18 34.32
N VAL A 175 -7.10 -29.08 35.27
CA VAL A 175 -6.05 -28.05 35.26
C VAL A 175 -4.88 -28.43 34.34
N ASP A 176 -4.55 -29.72 34.21
CA ASP A 176 -3.32 -30.14 33.49
C ASP A 176 -3.49 -30.33 31.97
N VAL A 177 -4.72 -30.45 31.46
CA VAL A 177 -4.98 -30.57 30.01
C VAL A 177 -5.09 -29.19 29.32
N LEU A 178 -5.12 -28.11 30.11
CA LEU A 178 -5.46 -26.77 29.67
C LEU A 178 -4.25 -25.89 29.27
N GLU A 179 -3.01 -26.29 29.57
CA GLU A 179 -1.90 -25.33 29.60
C GLU A 179 -1.17 -25.03 28.27
N ALA A 180 -1.21 -25.89 27.25
CA ALA A 180 -0.46 -25.62 25.99
C ALA A 180 -1.34 -25.35 24.75
N LYS A 181 -2.52 -25.98 24.65
CA LYS A 181 -3.42 -25.81 23.49
C LYS A 181 -4.32 -24.57 23.57
N TRP A 182 -4.64 -24.11 24.78
CA TRP A 182 -5.49 -22.92 24.95
C TRP A 182 -4.76 -21.61 24.66
N LEU A 183 -3.42 -21.58 24.69
CA LEU A 183 -2.67 -20.41 24.20
C LEU A 183 -2.92 -20.17 22.70
N MET A 184 -2.97 -21.22 21.87
CA MET A 184 -3.30 -21.06 20.44
C MET A 184 -4.77 -20.66 20.20
N VAL A 185 -5.69 -21.07 21.09
CA VAL A 185 -7.12 -20.77 20.98
C VAL A 185 -7.49 -19.40 21.58
N ALA A 186 -6.82 -18.97 22.64
CA ALA A 186 -7.05 -17.67 23.31
C ALA A 186 -6.41 -16.48 22.58
N PHE A 187 -5.33 -16.71 21.81
CA PHE A 187 -4.70 -15.65 21.01
C PHE A 187 -5.41 -15.37 19.67
N SER A 188 -6.27 -16.28 19.19
CA SER A 188 -7.06 -16.10 17.96
C SER A 188 -8.16 -15.02 18.09
N PRO A 189 -8.91 -14.92 19.22
CA PRO A 189 -9.78 -13.79 19.51
C PRO A 189 -9.05 -12.46 19.68
N ALA A 190 -7.82 -12.46 20.24
CA ALA A 190 -7.04 -11.24 20.42
C ALA A 190 -6.76 -10.54 19.07
N LEU A 191 -6.49 -11.30 18.01
CA LEU A 191 -6.33 -10.76 16.65
C LEU A 191 -7.60 -10.09 16.10
N LEU A 192 -8.80 -10.53 16.53
CA LEU A 192 -10.07 -9.91 16.15
C LEU A 192 -10.30 -8.57 16.89
N VAL A 193 -9.76 -8.41 18.10
CA VAL A 193 -9.86 -7.16 18.89
C VAL A 193 -8.72 -6.17 18.56
N ILE A 194 -7.55 -6.66 18.16
CA ILE A 194 -6.39 -5.81 17.83
C ILE A 194 -6.70 -4.87 16.66
N ARG A 195 -7.35 -5.35 15.59
CA ARG A 195 -7.69 -4.51 14.42
C ARG A 195 -8.60 -3.31 14.75
N PRO A 196 -9.75 -3.47 15.43
CA PRO A 196 -10.59 -2.34 15.79
C PRO A 196 -9.91 -1.39 16.77
N VAL A 197 -9.08 -1.90 17.69
CA VAL A 197 -8.29 -1.05 18.60
C VAL A 197 -7.26 -0.23 17.83
N LEU A 198 -6.46 -0.85 16.95
CA LEU A 198 -5.50 -0.14 16.09
C LEU A 198 -6.19 0.87 15.17
N ALA A 199 -7.33 0.52 14.58
CA ALA A 199 -8.12 1.44 13.77
C ALA A 199 -8.65 2.63 14.59
N ARG A 200 -9.11 2.39 15.82
CA ARG A 200 -9.56 3.45 16.73
C ARG A 200 -8.41 4.35 17.18
N MET A 201 -7.23 3.78 17.43
CA MET A 201 -6.02 4.53 17.72
C MET A 201 -5.59 5.38 16.52
N HIS A 202 -5.58 4.82 15.31
CA HIS A 202 -5.29 5.56 14.07
C HIS A 202 -6.26 6.72 13.90
N ARG A 203 -7.57 6.46 13.97
CA ARG A 203 -8.61 7.51 13.91
C ARG A 203 -8.40 8.60 14.95
N ARG A 204 -8.04 8.25 16.19
CA ARG A 204 -7.71 9.23 17.23
C ARG A 204 -6.48 10.08 16.87
N ARG A 205 -5.44 9.46 16.31
CA ARG A 205 -4.23 10.17 15.85
C ARG A 205 -4.53 11.11 14.68
N THR A 206 -5.34 10.68 13.73
CA THR A 206 -5.78 11.48 12.58
C THR A 206 -6.67 12.64 13.03
N LYS A 207 -7.65 12.39 13.92
CA LYS A 207 -8.49 13.44 14.52
C LYS A 207 -7.69 14.49 15.31
N ARG A 208 -6.55 14.11 15.86
CA ARG A 208 -5.62 15.03 16.54
C ARG A 208 -4.68 15.76 15.57
N GLY A 209 -4.72 15.46 14.27
CA GLY A 209 -3.79 15.98 13.27
C GLY A 209 -2.36 15.46 13.41
N THR A 210 -2.09 14.42 14.22
CA THR A 210 -0.72 13.88 14.42
C THR A 210 -0.25 12.98 13.29
N VAL A 211 -1.20 12.50 12.48
CA VAL A 211 -0.99 11.60 11.35
C VAL A 211 -1.95 11.99 10.24
N LEU A 212 -1.47 12.03 9.02
CA LEU A 212 -2.28 12.20 7.81
C LEU A 212 -2.08 10.98 6.92
N GLY A 213 -3.15 10.29 6.54
CA GLY A 213 -3.09 9.15 5.61
C GLY A 213 -3.93 7.93 6.02
N PRO A 214 -4.16 6.99 5.09
CA PRO A 214 -4.99 5.82 5.32
C PRO A 214 -4.34 4.81 6.29
N PRO A 215 -5.12 4.04 7.05
CA PRO A 215 -4.59 2.99 7.90
C PRO A 215 -3.92 1.90 7.06
N GLY A 216 -2.64 1.65 7.30
CA GLY A 216 -1.86 0.62 6.60
C GLY A 216 -1.31 1.03 5.23
N GLY A 217 -1.61 2.24 4.74
CA GLY A 217 -0.97 2.83 3.58
C GLY A 217 0.19 3.77 3.96
N PRO A 218 0.77 4.49 2.99
CA PRO A 218 1.70 5.57 3.31
C PRO A 218 0.97 6.66 4.10
N TYR A 219 1.57 7.11 5.19
CA TYR A 219 1.05 8.18 6.02
C TYR A 219 2.16 9.15 6.42
N LEU A 220 1.78 10.40 6.57
CA LEU A 220 2.59 11.48 7.08
C LEU A 220 2.49 11.55 8.59
N ASN A 221 3.62 11.78 9.24
CA ASN A 221 3.69 12.05 10.66
C ASN A 221 4.89 12.95 10.98
N GLN A 222 4.78 13.72 12.06
CA GLN A 222 5.91 14.45 12.62
C GLN A 222 6.37 13.71 13.88
N ARG A 223 7.56 13.10 13.84
CA ARG A 223 8.17 12.46 15.04
C ARG A 223 9.12 13.39 15.79
N SER A 224 9.65 14.39 15.09
CA SER A 224 10.61 15.35 15.62
C SER A 224 10.18 16.75 15.21
N HIS A 225 10.42 17.75 16.07
CA HIS A 225 9.93 19.13 15.93
C HIS A 225 10.17 19.74 14.53
N ASN A 226 11.22 19.36 13.81
CA ASN A 226 11.53 19.94 12.50
C ASN A 226 11.57 18.91 11.35
N LYS A 227 10.95 17.73 11.51
CA LYS A 227 10.99 16.69 10.47
C LYS A 227 9.64 16.04 10.22
N LEU A 228 9.22 16.06 8.96
CA LEU A 228 8.10 15.32 8.41
C LEU A 228 8.60 13.96 7.91
N TYR A 229 7.92 12.90 8.33
CA TYR A 229 8.24 11.52 7.95
C TYR A 229 7.09 10.97 7.11
N ILE A 230 7.45 10.33 6.01
CA ILE A 230 6.55 9.49 5.22
C ILE A 230 6.84 8.06 5.61
N THR A 231 5.85 7.39 6.19
CA THR A 231 5.98 6.01 6.69
C THR A 231 4.98 5.12 5.97
N ALA A 232 5.39 3.93 5.53
CA ALA A 232 4.48 2.87 5.10
C ALA A 232 4.69 1.62 5.95
N GLY A 233 3.61 1.10 6.55
CA GLY A 233 3.72 0.04 7.54
C GLY A 233 4.62 0.45 8.71
N ASN A 234 5.76 -0.24 8.85
CA ASN A 234 6.74 -0.02 9.92
C ASN A 234 8.04 0.64 9.44
N THR A 235 8.08 1.13 8.20
CA THR A 235 9.31 1.67 7.59
C THR A 235 9.14 3.12 7.15
N ASP A 236 10.19 3.92 7.38
CA ASP A 236 10.24 5.31 6.96
C ASP A 236 10.79 5.36 5.53
N ILE A 237 9.94 5.82 4.60
CA ILE A 237 10.25 5.92 3.18
C ILE A 237 11.03 7.19 2.89
N ALA A 238 10.60 8.32 3.46
CA ALA A 238 11.22 9.61 3.22
C ALA A 238 11.16 10.52 4.44
N LYS A 239 12.12 11.44 4.52
CA LYS A 239 12.31 12.36 5.64
C LYS A 239 12.56 13.77 5.09
N LEU A 240 11.63 14.68 5.36
CA LEU A 240 11.70 16.06 4.91
C LEU A 240 11.87 16.97 6.12
N ARG A 241 12.73 17.98 6.00
CA ARG A 241 12.85 19.02 7.03
C ARG A 241 11.69 20.00 6.86
N LEU A 242 11.07 20.40 7.97
CA LEU A 242 10.06 21.46 7.98
C LEU A 242 10.73 22.82 8.08
N GLY A 243 10.21 23.81 7.36
CA GLY A 243 10.63 25.20 7.47
C GLY A 243 10.46 25.99 6.18
N GLU A 244 10.90 27.25 6.22
CA GLU A 244 10.71 28.22 5.13
C GLU A 244 11.88 28.26 4.13
N SER A 245 12.98 27.58 4.42
CA SER A 245 14.16 27.59 3.53
C SER A 245 13.88 26.76 2.27
N PRO A 246 14.52 27.08 1.12
CA PRO A 246 14.42 26.29 -0.09
C PRO A 246 14.67 24.79 0.17
N GLY A 247 13.84 23.92 -0.42
CA GLY A 247 13.97 22.47 -0.24
C GLY A 247 13.45 21.93 1.11
N GLN A 248 12.84 22.77 1.95
CA GLN A 248 12.15 22.32 3.17
C GLN A 248 10.64 22.29 2.96
N ALA A 249 9.97 21.32 3.56
CA ALA A 249 8.53 21.17 3.51
C ALA A 249 7.86 22.37 4.21
N PHE A 250 7.07 23.11 3.42
CA PHE A 250 6.38 24.32 3.85
C PHE A 250 4.87 24.24 3.59
N SER A 251 4.47 23.59 2.49
CA SER A 251 3.06 23.48 2.14
C SER A 251 2.67 22.09 1.65
N LEU A 252 1.38 21.82 1.74
CA LEU A 252 0.70 20.62 1.28
C LEU A 252 -0.26 21.03 0.16
N LEU A 253 -0.17 20.37 -0.99
CA LEU A 253 -1.10 20.55 -2.10
C LEU A 253 -1.92 19.27 -2.29
N LEU A 254 -3.18 19.33 -1.88
CA LEU A 254 -4.18 18.34 -2.26
C LEU A 254 -4.69 18.66 -3.66
N TYR A 255 -4.35 17.80 -4.62
CA TYR A 255 -4.76 18.01 -6.00
C TYR A 255 -5.87 17.04 -6.41
N ARG A 256 -6.68 17.49 -7.34
CA ARG A 256 -7.53 16.65 -8.18
C ARG A 256 -7.23 16.92 -9.64
N TYR A 257 -6.91 15.88 -10.39
CA TYR A 257 -6.72 15.93 -11.84
C TYR A 257 -7.57 14.84 -12.46
N GLU A 258 -8.65 15.20 -13.15
CA GLU A 258 -9.64 14.25 -13.66
C GLU A 258 -10.18 13.27 -12.58
N ASP A 259 -9.91 11.97 -12.74
CA ASP A 259 -10.23 10.91 -11.78
C ASP A 259 -9.12 10.66 -10.74
N LEU A 260 -7.98 11.33 -10.88
CA LEU A 260 -6.83 11.22 -10.00
C LEU A 260 -6.91 12.20 -8.84
N THR A 261 -6.41 11.74 -7.71
CA THR A 261 -6.18 12.54 -6.51
C THR A 261 -4.83 12.20 -5.92
N GLY A 262 -4.28 13.13 -5.15
CA GLY A 262 -3.04 12.92 -4.45
C GLY A 262 -2.65 14.11 -3.61
N LEU A 263 -1.48 13.99 -3.02
CA LEU A 263 -0.87 15.00 -2.18
C LEU A 263 0.55 15.27 -2.67
N PHE A 264 0.85 16.53 -2.94
CA PHE A 264 2.23 16.99 -3.07
C PHE A 264 2.66 17.68 -1.78
N ILE A 265 3.91 17.47 -1.40
CA ILE A 265 4.60 18.25 -0.38
C ILE A 265 5.50 19.23 -1.10
N LEU A 266 5.30 20.52 -0.88
CA LEU A 266 6.01 21.59 -1.58
C LEU A 266 6.86 22.40 -0.61
N ASP A 267 7.88 23.04 -1.14
CA ASP A 267 8.58 24.12 -0.43
C ASP A 267 7.82 25.45 -0.53
N ARG A 268 8.40 26.50 0.07
CA ARG A 268 7.82 27.85 0.07
C ARG A 268 7.65 28.46 -1.32
N PHE A 269 8.43 28.00 -2.30
CA PHE A 269 8.40 28.51 -3.68
C PHE A 269 7.51 27.66 -4.59
N GLY A 270 6.78 26.68 -4.02
CA GLY A 270 5.92 25.78 -4.78
C GLY A 270 6.67 24.64 -5.46
N LYS A 271 7.96 24.45 -5.20
CA LYS A 271 8.71 23.32 -5.76
C LYS A 271 8.26 22.02 -5.09
N ALA A 272 7.89 21.04 -5.89
CA ALA A 272 7.51 19.72 -5.40
C ALA A 272 8.72 18.99 -4.80
N LEU A 273 8.60 18.60 -3.53
CA LEU A 273 9.60 17.84 -2.80
C LEU A 273 9.27 16.35 -2.78
N HIS A 274 7.98 16.01 -2.62
CA HIS A 274 7.52 14.63 -2.59
C HIS A 274 6.10 14.48 -3.11
N HIS A 275 5.85 13.43 -3.90
CA HIS A 275 4.51 13.11 -4.41
C HIS A 275 3.94 11.84 -3.79
N LEU A 276 2.68 11.93 -3.35
CA LEU A 276 1.92 10.88 -2.70
C LEU A 276 0.58 10.68 -3.43
N PRO A 277 0.55 9.91 -4.53
CA PRO A 277 -0.68 9.66 -5.28
C PRO A 277 -1.67 8.83 -4.45
N GLY A 278 -2.97 9.06 -4.65
CA GLY A 278 -4.04 8.36 -3.94
C GLY A 278 -5.00 9.31 -3.23
N SER A 279 -6.03 8.75 -2.60
CA SER A 279 -7.03 9.57 -1.91
C SER A 279 -6.54 10.02 -0.54
N TRP A 280 -6.70 11.32 -0.28
CA TRP A 280 -6.37 11.95 0.99
C TRP A 280 -7.59 12.75 1.48
N SER A 281 -7.89 12.65 2.77
CA SER A 281 -9.00 13.38 3.38
C SER A 281 -8.61 14.84 3.54
N ALA A 282 -9.39 15.75 2.93
CA ALA A 282 -9.16 17.19 3.04
C ALA A 282 -9.27 17.69 4.48
N GLU A 283 -10.22 17.16 5.24
CA GLU A 283 -10.43 17.50 6.65
C GLU A 283 -9.24 17.06 7.52
N ASP A 284 -8.71 15.86 7.27
CA ASP A 284 -7.54 15.36 7.98
C ASP A 284 -6.26 16.12 7.58
N ALA A 285 -6.14 16.50 6.31
CA ALA A 285 -5.02 17.29 5.82
C ALA A 285 -5.02 18.69 6.42
N HIS A 286 -6.19 19.32 6.56
CA HIS A 286 -6.34 20.62 7.19
C HIS A 286 -5.90 20.58 8.66
N ARG A 287 -6.43 19.62 9.44
CA ARG A 287 -6.00 19.42 10.83
C ARG A 287 -4.50 19.16 10.97
N PHE A 288 -3.94 18.36 10.06
CA PHE A 288 -2.51 18.07 10.05
C PHE A 288 -1.69 19.32 9.74
N ALA A 289 -2.10 20.07 8.71
CA ALA A 289 -1.41 21.29 8.29
C ALA A 289 -1.41 22.36 9.39
N GLU A 290 -2.58 22.65 9.99
CA GLU A 290 -2.69 23.60 11.10
C GLU A 290 -1.81 23.21 12.29
N ARG A 291 -1.85 21.93 12.68
CA ARG A 291 -1.04 21.42 13.81
C ARG A 291 0.45 21.61 13.59
N HIS A 292 0.90 21.50 12.34
CA HIS A 292 2.31 21.45 11.99
C HIS A 292 2.82 22.74 11.34
N GLY A 293 1.99 23.80 11.30
CA GLY A 293 2.35 25.09 10.71
C GLY A 293 2.62 25.02 9.21
N LEU A 294 1.96 24.10 8.50
CA LEU A 294 2.06 23.96 7.04
C LEU A 294 0.92 24.75 6.38
N VAL A 295 1.20 25.34 5.22
CA VAL A 295 0.15 25.89 4.36
C VAL A 295 -0.56 24.75 3.64
N LEU A 296 -1.90 24.77 3.59
CA LEU A 296 -2.67 23.80 2.81
C LEU A 296 -3.34 24.48 1.63
N ALA A 297 -3.09 23.97 0.42
CA ALA A 297 -3.85 24.28 -0.77
C ALA A 297 -4.64 23.03 -1.21
N ALA A 298 -5.89 23.22 -1.61
CA ALA A 298 -6.72 22.15 -2.15
C ALA A 298 -7.45 22.65 -3.39
N HIS A 299 -7.07 22.18 -4.58
CA HIS A 299 -7.72 22.60 -5.81
C HIS A 299 -7.59 21.56 -6.95
N ARG A 300 -8.37 21.81 -8.00
CA ARG A 300 -8.27 21.07 -9.25
C ARG A 300 -7.12 21.64 -10.06
N VAL A 301 -6.19 20.80 -10.47
CA VAL A 301 -5.02 21.18 -11.28
C VAL A 301 -5.29 20.92 -12.75
N SER A 302 -4.67 21.72 -13.63
CA SER A 302 -4.72 21.46 -15.07
C SER A 302 -3.82 20.27 -15.45
N ARG A 303 -3.92 19.81 -16.71
CA ARG A 303 -3.04 18.76 -17.22
C ARG A 303 -1.58 19.22 -17.23
N GLU A 304 -1.34 20.45 -17.69
CA GLU A 304 -0.02 21.06 -17.78
C GLU A 304 0.61 21.18 -16.38
N GLU A 305 -0.16 21.71 -15.43
CA GLU A 305 0.27 21.83 -14.03
C GLU A 305 0.57 20.46 -13.41
N TYR A 306 -0.27 19.45 -13.65
CA TYR A 306 -0.03 18.09 -13.16
C TYR A 306 1.25 17.49 -13.75
N LEU A 307 1.49 17.67 -15.04
CA LEU A 307 2.71 17.21 -15.71
C LEU A 307 3.96 17.92 -15.18
N ASP A 308 3.88 19.23 -14.95
CA ASP A 308 4.99 20.00 -14.41
C ASP A 308 5.32 19.56 -12.98
N LEU A 309 4.30 19.41 -12.13
CA LEU A 309 4.46 18.91 -10.76
C LEU A 309 5.09 17.52 -10.74
N THR A 310 4.55 16.57 -11.51
CA THR A 310 5.06 15.18 -11.53
C THR A 310 6.49 15.09 -12.08
N LYS A 311 6.82 15.85 -13.12
CA LYS A 311 8.19 15.88 -13.69
C LYS A 311 9.20 16.58 -12.80
N ALA A 312 8.79 17.63 -12.08
CA ALA A 312 9.68 18.39 -11.19
C ALA A 312 9.90 17.70 -9.84
N THR A 313 9.09 16.68 -9.50
CA THR A 313 9.18 15.99 -8.21
C THR A 313 10.38 15.04 -8.20
N PRO A 314 11.37 15.23 -7.30
CA PRO A 314 12.55 14.38 -7.25
C PRO A 314 12.29 13.02 -6.59
N GLU A 315 11.24 12.89 -5.77
CA GLU A 315 10.94 11.68 -5.03
C GLU A 315 9.43 11.47 -4.86
N ALA A 316 8.99 10.21 -4.88
CA ALA A 316 7.57 9.90 -4.66
C ALA A 316 7.37 8.57 -3.94
N THR A 317 6.12 8.33 -3.52
CA THR A 317 5.68 7.04 -2.96
C THR A 317 4.52 6.48 -3.79
N PRO A 318 4.80 5.72 -4.86
CA PRO A 318 3.78 5.18 -5.76
C PRO A 318 2.86 4.13 -5.11
#